data_AF-A0A6A5DWK1-F1
#
_entry.id   AF-A0A6A5DWK1-F1
#
_cell.length_a   1.000
_cell.length_b   1.000
_cell.length_c   1.000
_cell.angle_alpha   90.00
_cell.angle_beta   90.00
_cell.angle_gamma   90.00
#
_symmetry.space_group_name_H-M   'P 1'
#
loop_
_entity.id
_entity.type
_entity.pdbx_description
1 polymer ?
#
loop_
_entity_poly.entity_id
_entity_poly.type
_entity_poly.pdbx_seq_one_letter_code
_entity_poly.pdbx_strand_id
1 'polypeptide(L)'
;METGGWKWTLALVMVLVGTYAEALSSRHMDDFIEAVKQVEEGSPGSEPIAVLRALRRAAGLDDAFIRHFLGNADSVRPEMKASLSAYIGEAVPHGVTESSEEEGVVLTPDGTTVALAPVLLGIEAGLHAKVSGRVRTSSLYQLTFAKDLESAAVTERLGPDGCWDSVTSPRVFTLLDSPSLLTAAQVNGGMDGVLLGAEVNAKSRRAAKLSDLLTDYYSRQLGSEGLDGAPTIVSRRRRENFKALLVPQMLERQLVKSVELQRRLKGRPKMDAKKKKQLTRVVKERIKEFVHTYMGEHETHPHGK
;
A
#
# COMPACT_ATOMS: atom_id res chain seq x y z
N MET A 1 46.47 20.45 24.99
CA MET A 1 45.75 19.29 24.42
C MET A 1 44.66 18.96 25.43
N GLU A 2 43.36 19.01 25.18
CA GLU A 2 42.56 18.77 23.99
C GLU A 2 41.30 19.66 24.04
N THR A 3 41.14 20.62 23.13
CA THR A 3 39.91 21.43 22.97
C THR A 3 39.26 21.25 21.60
N GLY A 4 39.77 20.30 20.80
CA GLY A 4 39.31 20.01 19.44
C GLY A 4 38.22 18.95 19.35
N GLY A 5 38.21 17.94 20.24
CA GLY A 5 37.34 16.77 20.13
C GLY A 5 35.85 17.10 20.16
N TRP A 6 35.44 18.02 21.04
CA TRP A 6 34.03 18.38 21.22
C TRP A 6 33.42 19.06 19.98
N LYS A 7 34.20 19.87 19.26
CA LYS A 7 33.70 20.54 18.03
C LYS A 7 33.49 19.55 16.90
N TRP A 8 34.35 18.54 16.79
CA TRP A 8 34.21 17.48 15.80
C TRP A 8 33.06 16.52 16.14
N THR A 9 32.85 16.17 17.41
CA THR A 9 31.67 15.40 17.81
C THR A 9 30.37 16.18 17.63
N LEU A 10 30.33 17.49 17.92
CA LEU A 10 29.14 18.30 17.68
C LEU A 10 28.84 18.47 16.19
N ALA A 11 29.87 18.67 15.36
CA ALA A 11 29.70 18.72 13.90
C ALA A 11 29.21 17.37 13.36
N LEU A 12 29.77 16.25 13.83
CA LEU A 12 29.32 14.91 13.44
C LEU A 12 27.86 14.67 13.86
N VAL A 13 27.47 15.04 15.08
CA VAL A 13 26.09 14.92 15.56
C VAL A 13 25.16 15.81 14.73
N MET A 14 25.53 17.04 14.41
CA MET A 14 24.72 17.94 13.58
C MET A 14 24.57 17.41 12.13
N VAL A 15 25.63 16.83 11.56
CA VAL A 15 25.58 16.20 10.22
C VAL A 15 24.72 14.93 10.26
N LEU A 16 24.85 14.11 11.30
CA LEU A 16 24.04 12.89 11.47
C LEU A 16 22.56 13.23 11.72
N VAL A 17 22.26 14.28 12.50
CA VAL A 17 20.90 14.75 12.74
C VAL A 17 20.31 15.39 11.48
N GLY A 18 21.11 16.17 10.74
CA GLY A 18 20.69 16.79 9.47
C GLY A 18 20.37 15.76 8.39
N THR A 19 21.27 14.80 8.17
CA THR A 19 21.04 13.70 7.21
C THR A 19 19.87 12.80 7.62
N TYR A 20 19.68 12.56 8.92
CA TYR A 20 18.56 11.78 9.43
C TYR A 20 17.21 12.52 9.31
N ALA A 21 17.21 13.84 9.54
CA ALA A 21 16.03 14.68 9.33
C ALA A 21 15.68 14.81 7.83
N GLU A 22 16.68 14.88 6.96
CA GLU A 22 16.49 14.90 5.51
C GLU A 22 15.95 13.57 4.98
N ALA A 23 16.51 12.44 5.41
CA ALA A 23 16.06 11.09 5.02
C ALA A 23 14.61 10.82 5.45
N LEU A 24 14.21 11.23 6.66
CA LEU A 24 12.83 11.12 7.13
C LEU A 24 11.87 12.13 6.49
N SER A 25 12.35 13.02 5.62
CA SER A 25 11.53 14.03 4.96
C SER A 25 11.37 13.78 3.46
N SER A 26 12.08 12.79 2.92
CA SER A 26 11.97 12.32 1.55
C SER A 26 10.91 11.21 1.45
N ARG A 27 10.28 11.11 0.29
CA ARG A 27 9.23 10.14 -0.05
C ARG A 27 9.75 8.99 -0.90
N HIS A 28 11.00 8.56 -0.70
CA HIS A 28 11.48 7.31 -1.32
C HIS A 28 10.96 6.10 -0.57
N MET A 29 10.72 5.01 -1.31
CA MET A 29 10.36 3.72 -0.71
C MET A 29 11.47 3.21 0.22
N ASP A 30 12.75 3.46 -0.10
CA ASP A 30 13.87 3.03 0.75
C ASP A 30 13.86 3.76 2.11
N ASP A 31 13.47 5.04 2.15
CA ASP A 31 13.32 5.80 3.41
C ASP A 31 12.20 5.19 4.27
N PHE A 32 11.09 4.79 3.63
CA PHE A 32 10.00 4.10 4.32
C PHE A 32 10.43 2.73 4.86
N ILE A 33 11.15 1.94 4.07
CA ILE A 33 11.68 0.63 4.48
C ILE A 33 12.63 0.79 5.67
N GLU A 34 13.50 1.79 5.66
CA GLU A 34 14.42 2.09 6.76
C GLU A 34 13.65 2.53 8.02
N ALA A 35 12.59 3.33 7.89
CA ALA A 35 11.70 3.66 9.02
C ALA A 35 11.04 2.40 9.61
N VAL A 36 10.56 1.47 8.78
CA VAL A 36 10.01 0.18 9.22
C VAL A 36 11.06 -0.64 9.98
N LYS A 37 12.28 -0.73 9.44
CA LYS A 37 13.39 -1.45 10.07
C LYS A 37 13.72 -0.89 11.45
N GLN A 38 13.71 0.43 11.62
CA GLN A 38 13.94 1.06 12.92
C GLN A 38 12.82 0.74 13.94
N VAL A 39 11.57 0.57 13.50
CA VAL A 39 10.48 0.08 14.37
C VAL A 39 10.76 -1.35 14.83
N GLU A 40 11.24 -2.21 13.93
CA GLU A 40 11.58 -3.61 14.26
C GLU A 40 12.77 -3.72 15.21
N GLU A 41 13.81 -2.91 15.00
CA GLU A 41 14.99 -2.83 15.88
C GLU A 41 14.65 -2.26 17.26
N GLY A 42 13.68 -1.34 17.32
CA GLY A 42 13.16 -0.80 18.58
C GLY A 42 12.35 -1.81 19.41
N SER A 43 11.99 -2.97 18.85
CA SER A 43 11.29 -4.03 19.59
C SER A 43 11.72 -5.42 19.12
N PRO A 44 12.97 -5.84 19.42
CA PRO A 44 13.52 -7.11 18.95
C PRO A 44 12.66 -8.30 19.38
N GLY A 45 12.45 -9.24 18.45
CA GLY A 45 11.62 -10.43 18.70
C GLY A 45 10.11 -10.21 18.52
N SER A 46 9.68 -9.00 18.16
CA SER A 46 8.29 -8.76 17.76
C SER A 46 7.95 -9.51 16.48
N GLU A 47 6.78 -10.15 16.47
CA GLU A 47 6.22 -10.74 15.25
C GLU A 47 5.89 -9.63 14.23
N PRO A 48 6.03 -9.86 12.92
CA PRO A 48 5.74 -8.86 11.87
C PRO A 48 4.33 -8.27 11.96
N ILE A 49 3.34 -9.04 12.43
CA ILE A 49 1.98 -8.56 12.64
C ILE A 49 1.89 -7.49 13.74
N ALA A 50 2.75 -7.56 14.77
CA ALA A 50 2.80 -6.56 15.83
C ALA A 50 3.41 -5.24 15.33
N VAL A 51 4.43 -5.34 14.45
CA VAL A 51 5.04 -4.20 13.76
C VAL A 51 4.00 -3.51 12.86
N LEU A 52 3.26 -4.27 12.05
CA LEU A 52 2.19 -3.74 11.20
C LEU A 52 1.11 -3.03 12.02
N ARG A 53 0.67 -3.60 13.15
CA ARG A 53 -0.28 -2.93 14.04
C ARG A 53 0.27 -1.62 14.61
N ALA A 54 1.55 -1.56 14.94
CA ALA A 54 2.18 -0.32 15.40
C ALA A 54 2.21 0.75 14.29
N LEU A 55 2.59 0.37 13.07
CA LEU A 55 2.56 1.27 11.90
C LEU A 55 1.14 1.75 11.60
N ARG A 56 0.17 0.83 11.59
CA ARG A 56 -1.25 1.12 11.36
C ARG A 56 -1.81 2.11 12.39
N ARG A 57 -1.42 1.94 13.66
CA ARG A 57 -1.80 2.87 14.75
C ARG A 57 -1.19 4.25 14.54
N ALA A 58 0.10 4.33 14.26
CA ALA A 58 0.79 5.59 14.01
C ALA A 58 0.20 6.34 12.81
N ALA A 59 -0.20 5.60 11.77
CA ALA A 59 -0.88 6.12 10.60
C ALA A 59 -2.38 6.46 10.81
N GLY A 60 -2.96 6.23 12.00
CA GLY A 60 -4.39 6.47 12.23
C GLY A 60 -5.33 5.59 11.37
N LEU A 61 -4.83 4.47 10.83
CA LEU A 61 -5.57 3.55 9.98
C LEU A 61 -6.41 2.56 10.82
N ASP A 62 -7.44 3.06 11.51
CA ASP A 62 -8.28 2.27 12.42
C ASP A 62 -9.79 2.55 12.30
N ASP A 63 -10.25 2.87 11.09
CA ASP A 63 -11.68 3.06 10.85
C ASP A 63 -12.48 1.75 11.08
N ALA A 64 -13.81 1.87 11.18
CA ALA A 64 -14.67 0.72 11.47
C ALA A 64 -14.58 -0.39 10.40
N PHE A 65 -14.23 -0.05 9.16
CA PHE A 65 -14.05 -1.00 8.07
C PHE A 65 -12.76 -1.78 8.24
N ILE A 66 -11.65 -1.10 8.52
CA ILE A 66 -10.36 -1.74 8.81
C ILE A 66 -10.47 -2.65 10.05
N ARG A 67 -11.06 -2.15 11.13
CA ARG A 67 -11.29 -2.93 12.37
C ARG A 67 -12.15 -4.17 12.15
N HIS A 68 -13.08 -4.14 11.19
CA HIS A 68 -13.89 -5.31 10.85
C HIS A 68 -13.07 -6.49 10.35
N PHE A 69 -11.97 -6.22 9.63
CA PHE A 69 -11.11 -7.27 9.05
C PHE A 69 -9.89 -7.60 9.91
N LEU A 70 -9.26 -6.58 10.50
CA LEU A 70 -7.95 -6.71 11.16
C LEU A 70 -8.03 -6.64 12.70
N GLY A 71 -9.21 -6.30 13.25
CA GLY A 71 -9.36 -6.01 14.67
C GLY A 71 -8.69 -4.70 15.09
N ASN A 72 -8.66 -4.46 16.40
CA ASN A 72 -8.09 -3.22 16.95
C ASN A 72 -6.54 -3.26 16.93
N ALA A 73 -5.92 -2.16 16.50
CA ALA A 73 -4.48 -1.93 16.59
C ALA A 73 -3.94 -1.74 18.02
N ASP A 74 -4.81 -1.54 19.01
CA ASP A 74 -4.45 -1.19 20.40
C ASP A 74 -3.94 -2.36 21.27
N SER A 75 -3.82 -3.57 20.73
CA SER A 75 -3.29 -4.72 21.50
C SER A 75 -1.76 -4.78 21.48
N VAL A 76 -1.15 -4.82 22.68
CA VAL A 76 0.27 -4.98 23.13
C VAL A 76 1.40 -4.56 22.16
N ARG A 77 2.24 -3.64 22.65
CA ARG A 77 3.20 -2.77 21.92
C ARG A 77 4.47 -3.46 21.40
N PRO A 78 4.90 -3.02 20.21
CA PRO A 78 6.19 -2.35 20.04
C PRO A 78 6.08 -0.87 20.43
N GLU A 79 7.02 -0.35 21.24
CA GLU A 79 7.11 1.10 21.49
C GLU A 79 7.82 1.78 20.32
N MET A 80 7.16 2.77 19.72
CA MET A 80 7.69 3.53 18.60
C MET A 80 8.16 4.90 19.08
N LYS A 81 9.36 5.33 18.67
CA LYS A 81 9.86 6.69 18.94
C LYS A 81 8.89 7.72 18.36
N ALA A 82 8.74 8.86 19.04
CA ALA A 82 7.81 9.91 18.61
C ALA A 82 8.10 10.43 17.18
N SER A 83 9.38 10.56 16.81
CA SER A 83 9.78 10.97 15.45
C SER A 83 9.35 9.97 14.38
N LEU A 84 9.52 8.66 14.64
CA LEU A 84 9.05 7.60 13.75
C LEU A 84 7.52 7.58 13.66
N SER A 85 6.84 7.76 14.79
CA SER A 85 5.38 7.83 14.80
C SER A 85 4.86 9.02 14.00
N ALA A 86 5.53 10.18 14.08
CA ALA A 86 5.18 11.36 13.29
C ALA A 86 5.42 11.11 11.80
N TYR A 87 6.58 10.56 11.43
CA TYR A 87 6.88 10.19 10.04
C TYR A 87 5.82 9.23 9.47
N ILE A 88 5.49 8.16 10.18
CA ILE A 88 4.48 7.18 9.74
C ILE A 88 3.09 7.82 9.67
N GLY A 89 2.75 8.68 10.62
CA GLY A 89 1.51 9.46 10.63
C GLY A 89 1.35 10.41 9.44
N GLU A 90 2.45 10.78 8.79
CA GLU A 90 2.45 11.65 7.62
C GLU A 90 2.62 10.87 6.30
N ALA A 91 3.49 9.85 6.30
CA ALA A 91 3.87 9.11 5.09
C ALA A 91 2.85 8.08 4.64
N VAL A 92 2.04 7.53 5.55
CA VAL A 92 1.17 6.40 5.25
C VAL A 92 -0.27 6.80 4.89
N PRO A 93 -0.93 7.74 5.58
CA PRO A 93 -2.31 8.09 5.27
C PRO A 93 -2.42 8.64 3.86
N HIS A 94 -3.29 8.04 3.07
CA HIS A 94 -3.55 8.47 1.71
C HIS A 94 -4.59 9.59 1.67
N GLY A 95 -4.35 10.59 0.83
CA GLY A 95 -5.25 11.71 0.58
C GLY A 95 -4.92 12.39 -0.75
N VAL A 96 -5.90 13.11 -1.30
CA VAL A 96 -5.67 14.02 -2.42
C VAL A 96 -6.25 15.37 -2.05
N THR A 97 -5.42 16.41 -2.09
CA THR A 97 -5.78 17.78 -1.71
C THR A 97 -6.54 18.49 -2.84
N GLU A 98 -7.10 19.66 -2.53
CA GLU A 98 -7.71 20.53 -3.55
C GLU A 98 -6.67 21.06 -4.56
N SER A 99 -5.39 21.14 -4.19
CA SER A 99 -4.28 21.51 -5.09
C SER A 99 -3.79 20.35 -5.97
N SER A 100 -4.49 19.21 -5.97
CA SER A 100 -4.11 17.99 -6.71
C SER A 100 -2.80 17.37 -6.21
N GLU A 101 -2.37 17.70 -4.99
CA GLU A 101 -1.28 17.00 -4.32
C GLU A 101 -1.81 15.69 -3.75
N GLU A 102 -1.12 14.60 -4.05
CA GLU A 102 -1.44 13.28 -3.53
C GLU A 102 -0.46 12.92 -2.40
N GLU A 103 -1.03 12.63 -1.23
CA GLU A 103 -0.34 12.30 0.02
C GLU A 103 -0.38 10.77 0.25
N GLY A 104 0.50 10.27 1.12
CA GLY A 104 0.53 8.85 1.47
C GLY A 104 1.17 7.96 0.40
N VAL A 105 1.94 8.55 -0.52
CA VAL A 105 2.60 7.89 -1.65
C VAL A 105 4.11 8.03 -1.59
N VAL A 106 4.81 7.08 -2.20
CA VAL A 106 6.28 7.05 -2.28
C VAL A 106 6.77 6.71 -3.69
N LEU A 107 7.93 7.25 -4.04
CA LEU A 107 8.68 6.91 -5.25
C LEU A 107 9.46 5.62 -5.01
N THR A 108 9.27 4.63 -5.88
CA THR A 108 9.99 3.36 -5.82
C THR A 108 11.22 3.35 -6.74
N PRO A 109 12.21 2.47 -6.48
CA PRO A 109 13.42 2.39 -7.31
C PRO A 109 13.19 2.02 -8.78
N ASP A 110 12.03 1.46 -9.12
CA ASP A 110 11.63 1.18 -10.51
C ASP A 110 10.97 2.37 -11.23
N GLY A 111 10.88 3.52 -10.55
CA GLY A 111 10.30 4.76 -11.08
C GLY A 111 8.79 4.87 -10.90
N THR A 112 8.13 3.85 -10.34
CA THR A 112 6.68 3.92 -10.09
C THR A 112 6.36 4.59 -8.75
N THR A 113 5.21 5.28 -8.70
CA THR A 113 4.66 5.82 -7.45
C THR A 113 3.69 4.81 -6.82
N VAL A 114 3.75 4.64 -5.50
CA VAL A 114 2.98 3.63 -4.75
C VAL A 114 2.36 4.23 -3.50
N ALA A 115 1.06 4.02 -3.28
CA ALA A 115 0.39 4.34 -2.03
C ALA A 115 0.71 3.32 -0.92
N LEU A 116 1.13 3.79 0.25
CA LEU A 116 1.62 2.93 1.34
C LEU A 116 0.50 2.26 2.14
N ALA A 117 -0.60 2.95 2.41
CA ALA A 117 -1.73 2.41 3.17
C ALA A 117 -2.24 1.05 2.63
N PRO A 118 -2.58 0.89 1.34
CA PRO A 118 -3.06 -0.40 0.83
C PRO A 118 -2.00 -1.50 0.90
N VAL A 119 -0.71 -1.18 0.77
CA VAL A 119 0.39 -2.15 0.93
C VAL A 119 0.39 -2.73 2.34
N LEU A 120 0.39 -1.87 3.36
CA LEU A 120 0.42 -2.30 4.77
C LEU A 120 -0.83 -3.11 5.14
N LEU A 121 -2.01 -2.66 4.72
CA LEU A 121 -3.27 -3.36 5.00
C LEU A 121 -3.33 -4.73 4.33
N GLY A 122 -2.80 -4.86 3.12
CA GLY A 122 -2.72 -6.13 2.41
C GLY A 122 -1.82 -7.15 3.11
N ILE A 123 -0.63 -6.71 3.56
CA ILE A 123 0.30 -7.57 4.30
C ILE A 123 -0.28 -8.00 5.65
N GLU A 124 -0.87 -7.07 6.42
CA GLU A 124 -1.48 -7.39 7.73
C GLU A 124 -2.62 -8.40 7.57
N ALA A 125 -3.45 -8.24 6.54
CA ALA A 125 -4.52 -9.18 6.23
C ALA A 125 -3.99 -10.59 5.88
N GLY A 126 -2.89 -10.66 5.11
CA GLY A 126 -2.23 -11.93 4.78
C GLY A 126 -1.70 -12.66 6.02
N LEU A 127 -1.03 -11.94 6.92
CA LEU A 127 -0.52 -12.49 8.17
C LEU A 127 -1.64 -12.85 9.16
N HIS A 128 -2.67 -12.00 9.25
CA HIS A 128 -3.82 -12.24 10.13
C HIS A 128 -4.61 -13.49 9.72
N ALA A 129 -4.74 -13.77 8.41
CA ALA A 129 -5.37 -14.97 7.90
C ALA A 129 -4.66 -16.26 8.33
N LYS A 130 -3.32 -16.24 8.37
CA LYS A 130 -2.49 -17.36 8.84
C LYS A 130 -2.71 -17.64 10.34
N VAL A 131 -2.79 -16.60 11.17
CA VAL A 131 -3.04 -16.72 12.62
C VAL A 131 -4.46 -17.21 12.91
N SER A 132 -5.45 -16.73 12.15
CA SER A 132 -6.88 -17.04 12.38
C SER A 132 -7.39 -18.29 11.62
N GLY A 133 -6.54 -18.93 10.82
CA GLY A 133 -6.91 -20.11 10.02
C GLY A 133 -7.96 -19.85 8.93
N ARG A 134 -8.25 -18.59 8.62
CA ARG A 134 -9.26 -18.18 7.62
C ARG A 134 -8.65 -17.20 6.64
N VAL A 135 -8.19 -17.72 5.50
CA VAL A 135 -7.92 -16.89 4.33
C VAL A 135 -9.24 -16.55 3.68
N ARG A 136 -9.56 -15.26 3.66
CA ARG A 136 -10.54 -14.74 2.74
C ARG A 136 -9.74 -13.89 1.77
N THR A 137 -9.31 -14.44 0.63
CA THR A 137 -8.74 -13.63 -0.48
C THR A 137 -9.63 -12.43 -0.80
N SER A 138 -10.93 -12.53 -0.49
CA SER A 138 -11.82 -11.38 -0.44
C SER A 138 -11.35 -10.24 0.46
N SER A 139 -10.91 -10.46 1.70
CA SER A 139 -10.48 -9.36 2.59
C SER A 139 -9.28 -8.59 2.06
N LEU A 140 -8.39 -9.24 1.29
CA LEU A 140 -7.27 -8.55 0.62
C LEU A 140 -7.82 -7.50 -0.36
N TYR A 141 -8.62 -7.92 -1.35
CA TYR A 141 -9.24 -6.98 -2.28
C TYR A 141 -10.10 -5.92 -1.59
N GLN A 142 -10.75 -6.27 -0.48
CA GLN A 142 -11.59 -5.33 0.26
C GLN A 142 -10.77 -4.25 0.98
N LEU A 143 -9.64 -4.62 1.58
CA LEU A 143 -8.77 -3.69 2.31
C LEU A 143 -7.85 -2.87 1.40
N THR A 144 -7.44 -3.42 0.26
CA THR A 144 -6.46 -2.76 -0.61
C THR A 144 -7.08 -1.93 -1.74
N PHE A 145 -8.35 -2.17 -2.06
CA PHE A 145 -9.01 -1.49 -3.19
C PHE A 145 -10.40 -0.92 -2.88
N ALA A 146 -11.14 -1.45 -1.90
CA ALA A 146 -12.57 -1.19 -1.88
C ALA A 146 -13.00 0.18 -1.33
N LYS A 147 -12.21 0.79 -0.45
CA LYS A 147 -12.49 2.16 0.03
C LYS A 147 -12.36 3.17 -1.12
N ASP A 148 -11.40 2.92 -2.00
CA ASP A 148 -11.05 3.80 -3.13
C ASP A 148 -12.00 3.56 -4.32
N LEU A 149 -12.43 2.32 -4.53
CA LEU A 149 -13.43 1.98 -5.55
C LEU A 149 -14.88 2.35 -5.18
N GLU A 150 -15.24 2.39 -3.89
CA GLU A 150 -16.53 2.99 -3.46
C GLU A 150 -16.58 4.47 -3.86
N SER A 151 -15.46 5.15 -3.68
CA SER A 151 -15.26 6.56 -3.99
C SER A 151 -15.21 6.80 -5.52
N ALA A 152 -14.46 5.97 -6.26
CA ALA A 152 -14.34 6.05 -7.73
C ALA A 152 -15.63 5.68 -8.49
N ALA A 153 -16.56 4.95 -7.88
CA ALA A 153 -17.89 4.71 -8.46
C ALA A 153 -18.70 6.00 -8.67
N VAL A 154 -18.25 7.13 -8.11
CA VAL A 154 -18.90 8.45 -8.17
C VAL A 154 -18.22 9.41 -9.17
N THR A 155 -16.93 9.25 -9.49
CA THR A 155 -16.11 10.33 -10.11
C THR A 155 -15.60 10.07 -11.54
N GLU A 156 -16.21 9.13 -12.27
CA GLU A 156 -16.09 8.90 -13.72
C GLU A 156 -14.71 8.59 -14.35
N ARG A 157 -13.56 8.81 -13.70
CA ARG A 157 -12.22 8.52 -14.25
C ARG A 157 -11.35 7.66 -13.32
N LEU A 158 -10.56 6.76 -13.90
CA LEU A 158 -9.57 5.94 -13.20
C LEU A 158 -8.16 6.42 -13.54
N GLY A 159 -7.28 6.45 -12.54
CA GLY A 159 -5.84 6.44 -12.74
C GLY A 159 -5.17 7.72 -13.24
N PRO A 160 -5.51 8.93 -12.77
CA PRO A 160 -4.61 10.06 -12.93
C PRO A 160 -3.27 9.67 -12.32
N ASP A 161 -2.21 9.90 -13.09
CA ASP A 161 -0.83 9.83 -12.63
C ASP A 161 -0.35 11.25 -12.32
N GLY A 162 0.85 11.34 -11.78
CA GLY A 162 1.42 12.60 -11.33
C GLY A 162 2.90 12.73 -11.64
N CYS A 163 3.47 13.81 -11.15
CA CYS A 163 4.89 14.07 -11.20
C CYS A 163 5.41 14.38 -9.79
N TRP A 164 6.61 13.89 -9.49
CA TRP A 164 7.35 14.29 -8.31
C TRP A 164 8.03 15.64 -8.56
N ASP A 165 8.06 16.49 -7.53
CA ASP A 165 8.85 17.72 -7.51
C ASP A 165 10.36 17.46 -7.72
N SER A 166 10.85 16.32 -7.24
CA SER A 166 12.22 15.85 -7.43
C SER A 166 12.29 14.32 -7.44
N VAL A 167 13.08 13.75 -8.35
CA VAL A 167 13.36 12.29 -8.34
C VAL A 167 14.45 11.95 -7.32
N THR A 168 15.35 12.87 -6.99
CA THR A 168 16.46 12.61 -6.05
C THR A 168 16.02 12.78 -4.60
N SER A 169 15.16 13.76 -4.32
CA SER A 169 14.63 14.04 -2.99
C SER A 169 13.12 14.33 -3.08
N PRO A 170 12.29 13.33 -3.44
CA PRO A 170 10.86 13.49 -3.64
C PRO A 170 10.18 13.95 -2.36
N ARG A 171 9.33 14.97 -2.44
CA ARG A 171 8.55 15.47 -1.30
C ARG A 171 7.08 15.62 -1.64
N VAL A 172 6.78 16.12 -2.83
CA VAL A 172 5.43 16.44 -3.28
C VAL A 172 5.15 15.70 -4.59
N PHE A 173 4.07 14.93 -4.61
CA PHE A 173 3.54 14.31 -5.81
C PHE A 173 2.28 15.05 -6.26
N THR A 174 2.31 15.60 -7.47
CA THR A 174 1.19 16.39 -8.02
C THR A 174 0.55 15.65 -9.18
N LEU A 175 -0.76 15.40 -9.10
CA LEU A 175 -1.53 14.79 -10.18
C LEU A 175 -1.57 15.72 -11.40
N LEU A 176 -1.38 15.15 -12.59
CA LEU A 176 -1.39 15.89 -13.86
C LEU A 176 -2.80 16.12 -14.41
N ASP A 177 -3.72 15.22 -14.07
CA ASP A 177 -5.12 15.26 -14.45
C ASP A 177 -6.01 15.60 -13.25
N SER A 178 -7.27 15.93 -13.52
CA SER A 178 -8.25 16.19 -12.47
C SER A 178 -8.25 15.05 -11.43
N PRO A 179 -8.23 15.39 -10.13
CA PRO A 179 -8.23 14.41 -9.07
C PRO A 179 -9.30 13.34 -9.26
N SER A 180 -8.87 12.08 -9.24
CA SER A 180 -9.77 10.93 -9.15
C SER A 180 -9.47 10.19 -7.85
N LEU A 181 -10.47 9.50 -7.33
CA LEU A 181 -10.39 8.80 -6.05
C LEU A 181 -9.69 7.43 -6.15
N LEU A 182 -9.28 7.03 -7.36
CA LEU A 182 -8.41 5.88 -7.60
C LEU A 182 -7.25 6.29 -8.53
N THR A 183 -6.21 6.87 -7.94
CA THR A 183 -4.98 7.30 -8.64
C THR A 183 -4.14 6.10 -9.12
N ALA A 184 -3.18 6.35 -10.01
CA ALA A 184 -2.22 5.32 -10.41
C ALA A 184 -1.43 4.76 -9.20
N ALA A 185 -1.09 5.63 -8.24
CA ALA A 185 -0.38 5.25 -7.02
C ALA A 185 -1.20 4.34 -6.11
N GLN A 186 -2.49 4.64 -5.93
CA GLN A 186 -3.42 3.76 -5.20
C GLN A 186 -3.58 2.41 -5.89
N VAL A 187 -3.68 2.39 -7.22
CA VAL A 187 -3.75 1.12 -7.97
C VAL A 187 -2.48 0.30 -7.77
N ASN A 188 -1.31 0.93 -7.88
CA ASN A 188 -0.03 0.25 -7.66
C ASN A 188 0.07 -0.32 -6.23
N GLY A 189 -0.24 0.49 -5.21
CA GLY A 189 -0.25 0.05 -3.81
C GLY A 189 -1.29 -1.02 -3.52
N GLY A 190 -2.45 -0.96 -4.18
CA GLY A 190 -3.50 -1.96 -4.11
C GLY A 190 -3.07 -3.32 -4.66
N MET A 191 -2.40 -3.31 -5.82
CA MET A 191 -1.83 -4.52 -6.42
C MET A 191 -0.73 -5.12 -5.53
N ASP A 192 0.18 -4.28 -5.05
CA ASP A 192 1.29 -4.68 -4.19
C ASP A 192 0.80 -5.26 -2.86
N GLY A 193 -0.22 -4.64 -2.25
CA GLY A 193 -0.85 -5.15 -1.03
C GLY A 193 -1.49 -6.53 -1.21
N VAL A 194 -2.15 -6.78 -2.34
CA VAL A 194 -2.71 -8.12 -2.65
C VAL A 194 -1.59 -9.14 -2.86
N LEU A 195 -0.56 -8.78 -3.63
CA LEU A 195 0.57 -9.65 -3.94
C LEU A 195 1.34 -10.05 -2.68
N LEU A 196 1.77 -9.06 -1.91
CA LEU A 196 2.54 -9.27 -0.69
C LEU A 196 1.68 -9.97 0.38
N GLY A 197 0.40 -9.61 0.50
CA GLY A 197 -0.55 -10.28 1.39
C GLY A 197 -0.76 -11.76 1.05
N ALA A 198 -0.87 -12.09 -0.24
CA ALA A 198 -0.96 -13.48 -0.69
C ALA A 198 0.36 -14.24 -0.43
N GLU A 199 1.50 -13.60 -0.67
CA GLU A 199 2.83 -14.18 -0.50
C GLU A 199 3.13 -14.55 0.96
N VAL A 200 2.88 -13.64 1.91
CA VAL A 200 3.09 -13.90 3.35
C VAL A 200 2.14 -14.95 3.91
N ASN A 201 0.96 -15.08 3.30
CA ASN A 201 -0.01 -16.11 3.66
C ASN A 201 0.40 -17.50 3.13
N ALA A 202 0.93 -17.57 1.90
CA ALA A 202 1.35 -18.83 1.26
C ALA A 202 2.66 -19.39 1.86
N LYS A 203 3.59 -18.52 2.27
CA LYS A 203 4.87 -18.95 2.84
C LYS A 203 4.71 -19.46 4.28
N SER A 204 5.12 -20.71 4.51
CA SER A 204 5.26 -21.32 5.84
C SER A 204 6.53 -20.89 6.60
N ARG A 205 7.42 -20.10 5.95
CA ARG A 205 8.72 -19.72 6.53
C ARG A 205 8.53 -18.90 7.82
N ARG A 206 9.48 -19.11 8.75
CA ARG A 206 9.70 -18.28 9.95
C ARG A 206 9.55 -16.81 9.59
N ALA A 207 8.94 -16.05 10.51
CA ALA A 207 8.69 -14.62 10.39
C ALA A 207 9.87 -13.87 9.76
N ALA A 208 9.80 -13.62 8.46
CA ALA A 208 10.68 -12.67 7.82
C ALA A 208 10.29 -11.29 8.36
N LYS A 209 11.28 -10.45 8.66
CA LYS A 209 11.02 -9.07 9.02
C LYS A 209 10.23 -8.39 7.91
N LEU A 210 9.35 -7.46 8.26
CA LEU A 210 8.60 -6.66 7.31
C LEU A 210 9.56 -5.84 6.43
N SER A 211 10.63 -5.30 6.99
CA SER A 211 11.65 -4.58 6.22
C SER A 211 12.32 -5.47 5.17
N ASP A 212 12.67 -6.72 5.52
CA ASP A 212 13.24 -7.68 4.58
C ASP A 212 12.26 -8.00 3.44
N LEU A 213 10.97 -8.22 3.75
CA LEU A 213 9.93 -8.46 2.75
C LEU A 213 9.81 -7.30 1.76
N LEU A 214 9.76 -6.06 2.27
CA LEU A 214 9.65 -4.87 1.44
C LEU A 214 10.91 -4.64 0.60
N THR A 215 12.10 -4.85 1.19
CA THR A 215 13.39 -4.77 0.50
C THR A 215 13.47 -5.77 -0.65
N ASP A 216 13.07 -7.02 -0.39
CA ASP A 216 13.06 -8.09 -1.39
C ASP A 216 12.14 -7.78 -2.56
N TYR A 217 11.06 -7.04 -2.31
CA TYR A 217 10.05 -6.72 -3.32
C TYR A 217 10.37 -5.47 -4.14
N TYR A 218 10.73 -4.37 -3.48
CA TYR A 218 10.92 -3.05 -4.11
C TYR A 218 12.37 -2.74 -4.47
N SER A 219 13.33 -3.17 -3.66
CA SER A 219 14.71 -2.68 -3.72
C SER A 219 15.71 -3.76 -4.16
N ARG A 220 15.21 -4.88 -4.69
CA ARG A 220 16.05 -5.97 -5.19
C ARG A 220 16.87 -5.54 -6.39
N GLN A 221 18.19 -5.59 -6.26
CA GLN A 221 19.10 -5.43 -7.38
C GLN A 221 18.99 -6.63 -8.31
N LEU A 222 18.86 -6.37 -9.60
CA LEU A 222 18.88 -7.42 -10.62
C LEU A 222 20.33 -7.80 -10.91
N GLY A 223 20.60 -9.10 -10.97
CA GLY A 223 21.89 -9.61 -11.42
C GLY A 223 22.07 -9.51 -12.94
N SER A 224 23.10 -10.15 -13.48
CA SER A 224 23.38 -10.20 -14.91
C SER A 224 22.25 -10.83 -15.74
N GLU A 225 21.44 -11.70 -15.14
CA GLU A 225 20.26 -12.33 -15.76
C GLU A 225 19.02 -11.42 -15.77
N GLY A 226 19.14 -10.18 -15.27
CA GLY A 226 18.05 -9.21 -15.31
C GLY A 226 16.78 -9.71 -14.60
N LEU A 227 15.62 -9.51 -15.24
CA LEU A 227 14.33 -9.95 -14.71
C LEU A 227 14.12 -11.46 -14.85
N ASP A 228 14.84 -12.14 -15.76
CA ASP A 228 14.68 -13.57 -16.00
C ASP A 228 15.23 -14.41 -14.84
N GLY A 229 16.24 -13.88 -14.14
CA GLY A 229 16.77 -14.46 -12.90
C GLY A 229 16.10 -13.95 -11.61
N ALA A 230 15.13 -13.04 -11.70
CA ALA A 230 14.47 -12.47 -10.53
C ALA A 230 13.44 -13.45 -9.91
N PRO A 231 13.20 -13.39 -8.59
CA PRO A 231 12.09 -14.12 -7.97
C PRO A 231 10.75 -13.78 -8.63
N THR A 232 9.80 -14.71 -8.55
CA THR A 232 8.48 -14.54 -9.16
C THR A 232 7.77 -13.27 -8.68
N ILE A 233 7.91 -12.88 -7.40
CA ILE A 233 7.23 -11.72 -6.81
C ILE A 233 8.22 -10.56 -6.57
N VAL A 234 8.25 -9.61 -7.51
CA VAL A 234 9.03 -8.34 -7.46
C VAL A 234 8.20 -7.19 -8.04
N SER A 235 8.44 -5.95 -7.59
CA SER A 235 7.63 -4.77 -7.98
C SER A 235 7.63 -4.51 -9.49
N ARG A 236 8.76 -4.74 -10.17
CA ARG A 236 8.90 -4.59 -11.63
C ARG A 236 7.98 -5.51 -12.44
N ARG A 237 7.49 -6.60 -11.83
CA ARG A 237 6.51 -7.54 -12.41
C ARG A 237 5.12 -7.42 -11.79
N ARG A 238 4.85 -6.35 -11.02
CA ARG A 238 3.57 -6.09 -10.31
C ARG A 238 2.34 -6.43 -11.15
N ARG A 239 2.24 -5.85 -12.35
CA ARG A 239 1.06 -6.00 -13.21
C ARG A 239 0.89 -7.45 -13.70
N GLU A 240 1.98 -8.08 -14.14
CA GLU A 240 1.98 -9.48 -14.57
C GLU A 240 1.59 -10.42 -13.43
N ASN A 241 2.21 -10.23 -12.26
CA ASN A 241 1.94 -11.04 -11.08
C ASN A 241 0.51 -10.84 -10.57
N PHE A 242 0.02 -9.60 -10.55
CA PHE A 242 -1.35 -9.32 -10.14
C PHE A 242 -2.35 -9.92 -11.12
N LYS A 243 -2.08 -9.83 -12.43
CA LYS A 243 -2.89 -10.47 -13.47
C LYS A 243 -3.01 -11.98 -13.27
N ALA A 244 -1.94 -12.66 -12.82
CA ALA A 244 -1.97 -14.08 -12.52
C ALA A 244 -2.87 -14.45 -11.31
N LEU A 245 -3.11 -13.51 -10.38
CA LEU A 245 -3.98 -13.71 -9.22
C LEU A 245 -5.42 -13.19 -9.43
N LEU A 246 -5.61 -12.29 -10.39
CA LEU A 246 -6.86 -11.59 -10.58
C LEU A 246 -7.92 -12.48 -11.20
N VAL A 247 -9.07 -12.56 -10.53
CA VAL A 247 -10.32 -13.07 -11.11
C VAL A 247 -11.30 -11.90 -11.17
N PRO A 248 -11.54 -11.28 -12.35
CA PRO A 248 -12.33 -10.05 -12.45
C PRO A 248 -13.72 -10.13 -11.80
N GLN A 249 -14.42 -11.25 -12.03
CA GLN A 249 -15.73 -11.51 -11.42
C GLN A 249 -15.68 -11.61 -9.89
N MET A 250 -14.55 -12.06 -9.33
CA MET A 250 -14.35 -12.06 -7.88
C MET A 250 -14.19 -10.63 -7.39
N LEU A 251 -13.34 -9.84 -8.04
CA LEU A 251 -13.12 -8.44 -7.68
C LEU A 251 -14.43 -7.65 -7.72
N GLU A 252 -15.22 -7.76 -8.79
CA GLU A 252 -16.57 -7.17 -8.90
C GLU A 252 -17.45 -7.51 -7.69
N ARG A 253 -17.54 -8.80 -7.33
CA ARG A 253 -18.35 -9.26 -6.20
C ARG A 253 -17.85 -8.70 -4.87
N GLN A 254 -16.53 -8.61 -4.68
CA GLN A 254 -15.98 -8.11 -3.42
C GLN A 254 -16.20 -6.61 -3.25
N LEU A 255 -16.15 -5.83 -4.33
CA LEU A 255 -16.42 -4.39 -4.25
C LEU A 255 -17.88 -4.11 -3.89
N VAL A 256 -18.83 -4.80 -4.52
CA VAL A 256 -20.25 -4.67 -4.15
C VAL A 256 -20.46 -5.04 -2.68
N LYS A 257 -19.83 -6.13 -2.20
CA LYS A 257 -19.89 -6.53 -0.79
C LYS A 257 -19.27 -5.51 0.15
N SER A 258 -18.16 -4.89 -0.23
CA SER A 258 -17.51 -3.85 0.56
C SER A 258 -18.38 -2.62 0.72
N VAL A 259 -19.01 -2.14 -0.35
CA VAL A 259 -19.93 -1.00 -0.28
C VAL A 259 -21.11 -1.31 0.64
N GLU A 260 -21.69 -2.53 0.56
CA GLU A 260 -22.74 -2.95 1.49
C GLU A 260 -22.25 -3.03 2.94
N LEU A 261 -21.04 -3.56 3.15
CA LEU A 261 -20.41 -3.66 4.46
C LEU A 261 -20.17 -2.27 5.07
N GLN A 262 -19.58 -1.35 4.31
CA GLN A 262 -19.29 0.00 4.73
C GLN A 262 -20.57 0.76 5.11
N ARG A 263 -21.65 0.60 4.33
CA ARG A 263 -22.97 1.14 4.69
C ARG A 263 -23.46 0.60 6.03
N ARG A 264 -23.40 -0.72 6.23
CA ARG A 264 -23.81 -1.37 7.48
C ARG A 264 -23.01 -0.86 8.67
N LEU A 265 -21.69 -0.75 8.53
CA LEU A 265 -20.80 -0.25 9.60
C LEU A 265 -21.07 1.23 9.93
N LYS A 266 -21.52 2.03 8.95
CA LYS A 266 -21.99 3.41 9.14
C LYS A 266 -23.43 3.51 9.66
N GLY A 267 -24.04 2.40 10.09
CA GLY A 267 -25.43 2.35 10.57
C GLY A 267 -26.49 2.61 9.48
N ARG A 268 -26.10 2.63 8.21
CA ARG A 268 -27.02 2.87 7.09
C ARG A 268 -27.81 1.59 6.77
N PRO A 269 -29.09 1.70 6.36
CA PRO A 269 -29.89 0.55 6.01
C PRO A 269 -29.31 -0.19 4.80
N LYS A 270 -29.65 -1.49 4.73
CA LYS A 270 -29.31 -2.38 3.61
C LYS A 270 -29.75 -1.72 2.30
N MET A 271 -28.90 -1.83 1.28
CA MET A 271 -29.19 -1.27 -0.03
C MET A 271 -30.43 -1.96 -0.63
N ASP A 272 -31.35 -1.18 -1.17
CA ASP A 272 -32.49 -1.72 -1.90
C ASP A 272 -32.03 -2.47 -3.15
N ALA A 273 -32.83 -3.44 -3.60
CA ALA A 273 -32.45 -4.34 -4.70
C ALA A 273 -32.17 -3.59 -6.01
N LYS A 274 -32.87 -2.48 -6.28
CA LYS A 274 -32.70 -1.67 -7.49
C LYS A 274 -31.37 -0.92 -7.46
N LYS A 275 -31.05 -0.22 -6.36
CA LYS A 275 -29.74 0.44 -6.17
C LYS A 275 -28.60 -0.55 -6.17
N LYS A 276 -28.78 -1.73 -5.57
CA LYS A 276 -27.78 -2.80 -5.61
C LYS A 276 -27.50 -3.26 -7.03
N LYS A 277 -28.55 -3.50 -7.83
CA LYS A 277 -28.39 -3.87 -9.25
C LYS A 277 -27.68 -2.77 -10.06
N GLN A 278 -27.98 -1.50 -9.78
CA GLN A 278 -27.28 -0.38 -10.40
C GLN A 278 -25.81 -0.34 -10.00
N LEU A 279 -25.49 -0.48 -8.71
CA LEU A 279 -24.13 -0.55 -8.21
C LEU A 279 -23.35 -1.70 -8.87
N THR A 280 -23.94 -2.91 -8.94
CA THR A 280 -23.30 -4.05 -9.61
C THR A 280 -22.97 -3.75 -11.07
N ARG A 281 -23.85 -3.06 -11.79
CA ARG A 281 -23.59 -2.66 -13.18
C ARG A 281 -22.42 -1.66 -13.26
N VAL A 282 -22.42 -0.62 -12.43
CA VAL A 282 -21.33 0.38 -12.41
C VAL A 282 -20.00 -0.27 -12.06
N VAL A 283 -19.96 -1.10 -11.03
CA VAL A 283 -18.76 -1.83 -10.62
C VAL A 283 -18.25 -2.72 -11.76
N LYS A 284 -19.13 -3.42 -12.46
CA LYS A 284 -18.74 -4.28 -13.58
C LYS A 284 -18.07 -3.49 -14.70
N GLU A 285 -18.65 -2.37 -15.12
CA GLU A 285 -18.05 -1.52 -16.16
C GLU A 285 -16.69 -0.95 -15.70
N ARG A 286 -16.59 -0.51 -14.44
CA ARG A 286 -15.32 0.00 -13.88
C ARG A 286 -14.24 -1.07 -13.75
N ILE A 287 -14.60 -2.30 -13.41
CA ILE A 287 -13.64 -3.41 -13.40
C ILE A 287 -13.18 -3.76 -14.81
N LYS A 288 -14.06 -3.70 -15.81
CA LYS A 288 -13.66 -3.89 -17.20
C LYS A 288 -12.63 -2.83 -17.63
N GLU A 289 -12.90 -1.56 -17.32
CA GLU A 289 -11.99 -0.44 -17.59
C GLU A 289 -10.65 -0.62 -16.85
N PHE A 290 -10.69 -0.95 -15.55
CA PHE A 290 -9.51 -1.23 -14.74
C PHE A 290 -8.64 -2.34 -15.33
N VAL A 291 -9.25 -3.47 -15.71
CA VAL A 291 -8.53 -4.60 -16.30
C VAL A 291 -7.90 -4.19 -17.64
N HIS A 292 -8.64 -3.49 -18.49
CA HIS A 292 -8.12 -3.02 -19.76
C HIS A 292 -6.92 -2.08 -19.58
N THR A 293 -7.06 -1.05 -18.74
CA THR A 293 -6.02 -0.05 -18.47
C THR A 293 -4.78 -0.63 -17.80
N TYR A 294 -4.96 -1.53 -16.82
CA TYR A 294 -3.84 -1.97 -15.98
C TYR A 294 -3.25 -3.33 -16.34
N MET A 295 -4.02 -4.22 -16.99
CA MET A 295 -3.62 -5.60 -17.31
C MET A 295 -3.40 -5.86 -18.80
N GLY A 296 -3.64 -4.86 -19.66
CA GLY A 296 -3.38 -4.94 -21.09
C GLY A 296 -4.17 -6.03 -21.80
N GLU A 297 -5.48 -6.12 -21.55
CA GLU A 297 -6.35 -6.96 -22.38
C GLU A 297 -6.53 -6.29 -23.75
N HIS A 298 -5.75 -6.74 -24.74
CA HIS A 298 -6.18 -6.65 -26.13
C HIS A 298 -7.42 -7.54 -26.28
N GLU A 299 -8.52 -6.97 -26.75
CA GLU A 299 -9.62 -7.77 -27.29
C GLU A 299 -9.04 -8.67 -28.37
N THR A 300 -8.89 -9.97 -28.09
CA THR A 300 -8.71 -10.97 -29.13
C THR A 300 -10.02 -10.97 -29.91
N HIS A 301 -10.12 -10.15 -30.95
CA HIS A 301 -11.16 -10.32 -31.94
C HIS A 301 -11.05 -11.77 -32.44
N PRO A 302 -12.13 -12.57 -32.35
CA PRO A 302 -12.13 -13.84 -33.05
C PRO A 302 -12.02 -13.48 -34.52
N HIS A 303 -10.91 -13.86 -35.16
CA HIS A 303 -10.81 -13.82 -36.60
C HIS A 303 -11.99 -14.63 -37.16
N GLY A 304 -12.96 -13.88 -37.69
CA GLY A 304 -14.13 -14.44 -38.31
C GLY A 304 -13.75 -15.03 -39.66
N LYS A 305 -14.03 -16.32 -39.79
CA LYS A 305 -14.24 -17.13 -41.01
C LYS A 305 -13.07 -17.27 -41.98
#